data_AF-A0A8J3WHQ7-F1
#
_entry.id   AF-A0A8J3WHQ7-F1
#
_cell.length_a   1.000
_cell.length_b   1.000
_cell.length_c   1.000
_cell.angle_alpha   90.00
_cell.angle_beta   90.00
_cell.angle_gamma   90.00
#
_symmetry.space_group_name_H-M   'P 1'
#
loop_
_entity.id
_entity.type
_entity.pdbx_description
1 polymer ?
#
loop_
_entity_poly.entity_id
_entity_poly.type
_entity_poly.pdbx_seq_one_letter_code
_entity_poly.pdbx_strand_id
1 'polypeptide(L)'
;MAVVWEIWHSRSMSFPDHQEPGPGYEELSFGDGDPDRESRLQVWLRTHTRLLTACAVVLVLIGASVVGGRHLYERSREPLPPPEARDSGQVRVVVHLCGQRVEAWSCLRRGEVTDADGQAIAARMRAMPELADVAFVSKEEDSRRSLAYYAAIGEPERADELFFHASVEAVLRRGEDFKGVADRLKEIPGVVAVFRELPDAWEGKADLAVALCAEGERPARGCQEGRTVRSGAPATEAEKEAILDRLWDLPGVETVYLQKREDFMRLKRQYEPQDPAEHTTPRVDRTRATFYVKLADPAGRATVAGAVKDLPGVGGVYPVGYSW
;
A
#
# COMPACT_ATOMS: atom_id res chain seq x y z
N MET A 1 22.34 -11.67 -38.13
CA MET A 1 23.27 -12.07 -37.05
C MET A 1 22.50 -13.01 -36.14
N ALA A 2 22.81 -14.30 -36.23
CA ALA A 2 22.12 -15.37 -35.53
C ALA A 2 22.70 -15.51 -34.12
N VAL A 3 21.85 -15.44 -33.10
CA VAL A 3 22.23 -15.73 -31.72
C VAL A 3 21.64 -17.09 -31.36
N VAL A 4 22.57 -18.02 -31.19
CA VAL A 4 22.40 -19.42 -30.82
C VAL A 4 21.78 -19.48 -29.42
N TRP A 5 20.64 -20.15 -29.29
CA TRP A 5 20.07 -20.54 -28.00
C TRP A 5 20.71 -21.86 -27.58
N GLU A 6 21.58 -21.80 -26.58
CA GLU A 6 22.14 -22.99 -25.93
C GLU A 6 21.07 -23.67 -25.05
N ILE A 7 20.88 -24.94 -25.37
CA ILE A 7 20.02 -25.91 -24.71
C ILE A 7 20.68 -26.27 -23.37
N TRP A 8 20.04 -25.92 -22.24
CA TRP A 8 20.39 -26.49 -20.95
C TRP A 8 19.89 -27.93 -20.87
N HIS A 9 20.80 -28.88 -21.08
CA HIS A 9 20.61 -30.29 -20.79
C HIS A 9 20.47 -30.51 -19.28
N SER A 10 19.38 -31.17 -18.92
CA SER A 10 19.17 -31.83 -17.64
C SER A 10 20.33 -32.79 -17.35
N ARG A 11 21.20 -32.44 -16.39
CA ARG A 11 22.10 -33.41 -15.77
C ARG A 11 21.30 -34.18 -14.73
N SER A 12 20.83 -35.35 -15.12
CA SER A 12 20.51 -36.44 -14.20
C SER A 12 21.74 -36.72 -13.34
N MET A 13 21.67 -36.41 -12.05
CA MET A 13 22.61 -36.92 -11.06
C MET A 13 22.38 -38.42 -10.92
N SER A 14 23.19 -39.20 -11.63
CA SER A 14 23.40 -40.62 -11.32
C SER A 14 24.04 -40.71 -9.94
N PHE A 15 23.30 -41.26 -8.98
CA PHE A 15 23.87 -41.71 -7.72
C PHE A 15 24.84 -42.86 -8.01
N PRO A 16 26.05 -42.87 -7.43
CA PRO A 16 26.91 -44.03 -7.48
C PRO A 16 26.23 -45.18 -6.72
N ASP A 17 26.11 -46.33 -7.40
CA ASP A 17 25.85 -47.63 -6.76
C ASP A 17 26.91 -47.84 -5.69
N HIS A 18 26.49 -47.70 -4.44
CA HIS A 18 27.29 -48.12 -3.30
C HIS A 18 27.29 -49.65 -3.26
N GLN A 19 28.48 -50.21 -3.52
CA GLN A 19 28.85 -51.59 -3.26
C GLN A 19 28.32 -52.06 -1.91
N GLU A 20 27.58 -53.16 -1.94
CA GLU A 20 27.26 -53.97 -0.77
C GLU A 20 28.56 -54.41 -0.07
N PRO A 21 28.77 -54.04 1.21
CA PRO A 21 29.73 -54.72 2.06
C PRO A 21 29.14 -56.08 2.45
N GLY A 22 29.92 -57.13 2.20
CA GLY A 22 29.52 -58.51 2.48
C GLY A 22 29.14 -58.77 3.94
N PRO A 23 28.36 -59.83 4.20
CA PRO A 23 27.88 -60.17 5.53
C PRO A 23 29.01 -60.77 6.38
N GLY A 24 29.85 -59.91 6.94
CA GLY A 24 30.71 -60.22 8.07
C GLY A 24 29.95 -59.91 9.36
N TYR A 25 29.16 -60.86 9.84
CA TYR A 25 28.57 -60.80 11.16
C TYR A 25 29.68 -61.03 12.19
N GLU A 26 30.40 -59.98 12.58
CA GLU A 26 31.03 -59.95 13.90
C GLU A 26 29.90 -59.82 14.92
N GLU A 27 29.47 -60.96 15.44
CA GLU A 27 28.71 -61.04 16.68
C GLU A 27 29.53 -60.35 17.78
N LEU A 28 29.32 -59.04 17.93
CA LEU A 28 29.54 -58.36 19.19
C LEU A 28 28.55 -58.97 20.18
N SER A 29 28.96 -60.10 20.77
CA SER A 29 28.40 -60.64 21.98
C SER A 29 28.62 -59.60 23.06
N PHE A 30 27.67 -58.67 23.16
CA PHE A 30 27.48 -57.85 24.35
C PHE A 30 27.13 -58.82 25.45
N GLY A 31 28.15 -59.18 26.24
CA GLY A 31 28.03 -60.12 27.34
C GLY A 31 26.77 -59.87 28.15
N ASP A 32 26.13 -60.99 28.48
CA ASP A 32 24.99 -61.08 29.37
C ASP A 32 25.09 -60.07 30.52
N GLY A 33 23.98 -59.36 30.72
CA GLY A 33 23.87 -58.19 31.55
C GLY A 33 24.59 -58.32 32.88
N ASP A 34 25.63 -57.50 33.05
CA ASP A 34 26.17 -57.15 34.35
C ASP A 34 25.06 -56.46 35.16
N PRO A 35 24.47 -57.14 36.17
CA PRO A 35 23.36 -56.58 36.95
C PRO A 35 23.79 -55.33 37.75
N ASP A 36 25.09 -55.06 37.85
CA ASP A 36 25.63 -53.87 38.48
C ASP A 36 25.65 -52.62 37.56
N ARG A 37 25.41 -52.78 36.25
CA ARG A 37 25.36 -51.65 35.31
C ARG A 37 24.08 -50.82 35.47
N GLU A 38 22.95 -51.46 35.73
CA GLU A 38 21.69 -50.78 36.04
C GLU A 38 21.76 -50.06 37.40
N SER A 39 22.47 -50.62 38.37
CA SER A 39 22.61 -50.02 39.70
C SER A 39 23.40 -48.70 39.66
N ARG A 40 24.47 -48.62 38.85
CA ARG A 40 25.27 -47.40 38.68
C ARG A 40 24.50 -46.27 38.00
N LEU A 41 23.69 -46.58 36.98
CA LEU A 41 22.85 -45.57 36.31
C LEU A 41 21.77 -45.03 37.24
N GLN A 42 21.13 -45.89 38.03
CA GLN A 42 20.13 -45.45 39.01
C GLN A 42 20.75 -44.59 40.12
N VAL A 43 21.93 -44.95 40.63
CA VAL A 43 22.65 -44.15 41.62
C VAL A 43 23.03 -42.78 41.03
N TRP A 44 23.59 -42.77 39.82
CA TRP A 44 23.94 -41.52 39.14
C TRP A 44 22.72 -40.63 38.88
N LEU A 45 21.61 -41.21 38.39
CA LEU A 45 20.36 -40.49 38.17
C LEU A 45 19.83 -39.90 39.47
N ARG A 46 19.81 -40.64 40.58
CA ARG A 46 19.39 -40.13 41.90
C ARG A 46 20.28 -38.98 42.38
N THR A 47 21.59 -39.10 42.23
CA THR A 47 22.55 -38.05 42.62
C THR A 47 22.36 -36.78 41.77
N HIS A 48 22.07 -36.92 40.49
CA HIS A 48 21.96 -35.80 39.55
C HIS A 48 20.53 -35.36 39.26
N THR A 49 19.51 -35.97 39.89
CA THR A 49 18.10 -35.67 39.61
C THR A 49 17.83 -34.18 39.79
N ARG A 50 18.32 -33.58 40.87
CA ARG A 50 18.14 -32.14 41.15
C ARG A 50 18.77 -31.24 40.07
N LEU A 51 19.96 -31.61 39.57
CA LEU A 51 20.63 -30.88 38.50
C LEU A 51 19.87 -31.03 37.17
N LEU A 52 19.45 -32.26 36.83
CA LEU A 52 18.68 -32.53 35.62
C LEU A 52 17.32 -31.83 35.64
N THR A 53 16.62 -31.80 36.78
CA THR A 53 15.39 -31.04 36.95
C THR A 53 15.65 -29.54 36.80
N ALA A 54 16.72 -29.01 37.40
CA ALA A 54 17.07 -27.60 37.23
C ALA A 54 17.37 -27.25 35.76
N CYS A 55 18.15 -28.07 35.06
CA CYS A 55 18.42 -27.91 33.63
C CYS A 55 17.13 -27.96 32.80
N ALA A 56 16.24 -28.91 33.06
CA ALA A 56 14.96 -29.03 32.37
C ALA A 56 14.09 -27.79 32.58
N VAL A 57 14.01 -27.28 33.82
CA VAL A 57 13.27 -26.05 34.15
C VAL A 57 13.87 -24.84 33.41
N VAL A 58 15.20 -24.70 33.40
CA VAL A 58 15.87 -23.60 32.68
C VAL A 58 15.58 -23.68 31.17
N LEU A 59 15.67 -24.87 30.57
CA LEU A 59 15.36 -25.06 29.14
C LEU A 59 13.89 -24.72 28.82
N VAL A 60 12.96 -25.09 29.70
CA VAL A 60 11.54 -24.72 29.56
C VAL A 60 11.35 -23.21 29.66
N LEU A 61 12.01 -22.54 30.60
CA LEU A 61 11.92 -21.08 30.74
C LEU A 61 12.52 -20.33 29.55
N ILE A 62 13.66 -20.79 29.03
CA ILE A 62 14.27 -20.24 27.81
C ILE A 62 13.33 -20.47 26.63
N GLY A 63 12.79 -21.69 26.46
CA GLY A 63 11.83 -22.01 25.40
C GLY A 63 10.58 -21.13 25.45
N ALA A 64 9.98 -20.98 26.64
CA ALA A 64 8.82 -20.11 26.85
C ALA A 64 9.15 -18.62 26.57
N SER A 65 10.35 -18.16 26.92
CA SER A 65 10.78 -16.77 26.67
C SER A 65 11.02 -16.51 25.19
N VAL A 66 11.58 -17.48 24.45
CA VAL A 66 11.76 -17.37 23.00
C VAL A 66 10.41 -17.36 22.29
N VAL A 67 9.49 -18.26 22.65
CA VAL A 67 8.15 -18.30 22.07
C VAL A 67 7.36 -17.04 22.41
N GLY A 68 7.38 -16.60 23.68
CA GLY A 68 6.72 -15.38 24.12
C GLY A 68 7.30 -14.13 23.46
N GLY A 69 8.63 -14.04 23.37
CA GLY A 69 9.34 -12.95 22.70
C GLY A 69 9.03 -12.89 21.20
N ARG A 70 9.01 -14.04 20.52
CA ARG A 70 8.62 -14.13 19.12
C ARG A 70 7.17 -13.69 18.89
N HIS A 71 6.24 -14.14 19.73
CA HIS A 71 4.83 -13.74 19.62
C HIS A 71 4.64 -12.23 19.82
N LEU A 72 5.34 -11.63 20.79
CA LEU A 72 5.31 -10.18 21.00
C LEU A 72 5.95 -9.42 19.83
N TYR A 73 7.03 -9.96 19.26
CA TYR A 73 7.68 -9.40 18.09
C TYR A 73 6.75 -9.42 16.86
N GLU A 74 6.14 -10.58 16.55
CA GLU A 74 5.18 -10.72 15.46
C GLU A 74 3.99 -9.76 15.65
N ARG A 75 3.44 -9.67 16.87
CA ARG A 75 2.35 -8.74 17.18
C ARG A 75 2.75 -7.27 17.04
N SER A 76 4.01 -6.93 17.34
CA SER A 76 4.53 -5.56 17.16
C SER A 76 4.67 -5.16 15.69
N ARG A 77 4.70 -6.13 14.77
CA ARG A 77 4.74 -5.93 13.32
C ARG A 77 3.35 -5.93 12.68
N GLU A 78 2.28 -6.14 13.44
CA GLU A 78 0.92 -5.99 12.91
C GLU A 78 0.66 -4.52 12.53
N PRO A 79 0.06 -4.26 11.36
CA PRO A 79 -0.21 -2.90 10.93
C PRO A 79 -1.31 -2.28 11.81
N LEU A 80 -1.14 -1.02 12.16
CA LEU A 80 -2.12 -0.27 12.94
C LEU A 80 -3.40 0.01 12.12
N PRO A 81 -4.57 0.15 12.77
CA PRO A 81 -5.78 0.58 12.07
C PRO A 81 -5.65 2.03 11.57
N PRO A 82 -6.48 2.46 10.60
CA PRO A 82 -6.49 3.84 10.15
C PRO A 82 -6.72 4.80 11.32
N PRO A 83 -6.02 5.95 11.35
CA PRO A 83 -6.26 6.95 12.36
C PRO A 83 -7.66 7.53 12.18
N GLU A 84 -8.28 7.98 13.27
CA GLU A 84 -9.57 8.65 13.18
C GLU A 84 -9.46 9.89 12.28
N ALA A 85 -10.40 10.00 11.33
CA ALA A 85 -10.51 11.18 10.49
C ALA A 85 -11.00 12.35 11.35
N ARG A 86 -10.35 13.51 11.23
CA ARG A 86 -10.87 14.72 11.86
C ARG A 86 -12.18 15.10 11.17
N ASP A 87 -13.24 15.26 11.94
CA ASP A 87 -14.46 15.88 11.44
C ASP A 87 -14.25 17.40 11.45
N SER A 88 -13.75 17.94 10.33
CA SER A 88 -13.57 19.39 10.19
C SER A 88 -14.87 20.09 9.77
N GLY A 89 -15.91 19.36 9.35
CA GLY A 89 -17.11 19.89 8.68
C GLY A 89 -16.85 20.62 7.34
N GLN A 90 -15.58 20.92 7.04
CA GLN A 90 -15.11 21.60 5.84
C GLN A 90 -14.74 20.59 4.78
N VAL A 91 -15.09 20.90 3.53
CA VAL A 91 -14.83 20.03 2.39
C VAL A 91 -14.10 20.81 1.33
N ARG A 92 -12.98 20.30 0.84
CA ARG A 92 -12.29 20.90 -0.30
C ARG A 92 -13.06 20.61 -1.58
N VAL A 93 -13.22 21.63 -2.40
CA VAL A 93 -13.93 21.58 -3.68
C VAL A 93 -12.93 21.91 -4.78
N VAL A 94 -12.85 21.03 -5.77
CA VAL A 94 -12.01 21.23 -6.95
C VAL A 94 -12.90 21.34 -8.18
N VAL A 95 -12.79 22.48 -8.85
CA VAL A 95 -13.51 22.78 -10.09
C VAL A 95 -12.55 22.62 -11.25
N HIS A 96 -12.70 21.53 -11.99
CA HIS A 96 -11.90 21.30 -13.20
C HIS A 96 -12.43 22.15 -14.34
N LEU A 97 -11.52 22.75 -15.09
CA LEU A 97 -11.83 23.59 -16.22
C LEU A 97 -11.61 22.82 -17.54
N CYS A 98 -12.25 23.26 -18.62
CA CYS A 98 -12.08 22.65 -19.93
C CYS A 98 -10.62 22.77 -20.39
N GLY A 99 -9.98 21.64 -20.66
CA GLY A 99 -8.61 21.55 -21.17
C GLY A 99 -8.53 20.92 -22.57
N GLN A 100 -7.36 21.01 -23.23
CA GLN A 100 -7.09 20.24 -24.44
C GLN A 100 -7.24 18.73 -24.14
N ARG A 101 -7.98 18.01 -25.00
CA ARG A 101 -8.24 16.55 -24.91
C ARG A 101 -9.19 16.09 -23.81
N VAL A 102 -9.83 17.01 -23.07
CA VAL A 102 -10.95 16.63 -22.20
C VAL A 102 -12.17 16.35 -23.07
N GLU A 103 -12.50 15.07 -23.29
CA GLU A 103 -13.66 14.61 -24.06
C GLU A 103 -15.01 14.82 -23.33
N ALA A 104 -15.14 15.92 -22.59
CA ALA A 104 -16.43 16.31 -22.07
C ALA A 104 -17.19 17.09 -23.15
N TRP A 105 -18.44 16.66 -23.41
CA TRP A 105 -19.32 17.31 -24.38
C TRP A 105 -19.51 18.81 -24.11
N SER A 106 -19.41 19.24 -22.85
CA SER A 106 -19.44 20.65 -22.44
C SER A 106 -18.26 21.48 -22.94
N CYS A 107 -17.13 20.84 -23.27
CA CYS A 107 -15.87 21.50 -23.66
C CYS A 107 -15.62 21.48 -25.19
N LEU A 108 -16.20 20.53 -25.92
CA LEU A 108 -15.93 20.31 -27.36
C LEU A 108 -16.16 21.55 -28.27
N ARG A 109 -17.02 22.50 -27.87
CA ARG A 109 -17.32 23.70 -28.68
C ARG A 109 -16.64 24.97 -28.22
N ARG A 110 -15.99 24.96 -27.06
CA ARG A 110 -15.52 26.19 -26.38
C ARG A 110 -14.01 26.34 -26.34
N GLY A 111 -13.26 25.29 -26.68
CA GLY A 111 -11.80 25.30 -26.61
C GLY A 111 -11.29 25.18 -25.18
N GLU A 112 -9.97 25.23 -25.03
CA GLU A 112 -9.29 25.23 -23.73
C GLU A 112 -9.51 26.59 -23.03
N VAL A 113 -9.78 26.54 -21.73
CA VAL A 113 -9.95 27.71 -20.86
C VAL A 113 -8.60 28.41 -20.71
N THR A 114 -8.57 29.72 -20.93
CA THR A 114 -7.35 30.52 -20.70
C THR A 114 -7.15 30.82 -19.21
N ASP A 115 -5.95 31.21 -18.80
CA ASP A 115 -5.70 31.66 -17.42
C ASP A 115 -6.60 32.84 -17.03
N ALA A 116 -6.91 33.75 -17.97
CA ALA A 116 -7.81 34.86 -17.72
C ALA A 116 -9.24 34.38 -17.43
N ASP A 117 -9.71 33.37 -18.16
CA ASP A 117 -11.01 32.74 -17.90
C ASP A 117 -11.02 32.03 -16.54
N GLY A 118 -9.96 31.29 -16.20
CA GLY A 118 -9.80 30.64 -14.91
C GLY A 118 -9.83 31.63 -13.73
N GLN A 119 -9.14 32.76 -13.86
CA GLN A 119 -9.19 33.85 -12.87
C GLN A 119 -10.58 34.48 -12.76
N ALA A 120 -11.30 34.64 -13.88
CA ALA A 120 -12.68 35.14 -13.86
C ALA A 120 -13.63 34.15 -13.15
N ILE A 121 -13.44 32.85 -13.33
CA ILE A 121 -14.20 31.80 -12.62
C ILE A 121 -13.87 31.85 -11.13
N ALA A 122 -12.59 31.95 -10.76
CA ALA A 122 -12.18 32.11 -9.37
C ALA A 122 -12.78 33.37 -8.71
N ALA A 123 -12.85 34.49 -9.43
CA ALA A 123 -13.52 35.69 -8.94
C ALA A 123 -15.03 35.47 -8.67
N ARG A 124 -15.72 34.72 -9.54
CA ARG A 124 -17.13 34.34 -9.32
C ARG A 124 -17.30 33.42 -8.11
N MET A 125 -16.40 32.45 -7.94
CA MET A 125 -16.38 31.57 -6.78
C MET A 125 -16.14 32.33 -5.47
N ARG A 126 -15.26 33.34 -5.46
CA ARG A 126 -15.04 34.22 -4.29
C ARG A 126 -16.28 35.01 -3.88
N ALA A 127 -17.20 35.26 -4.81
CA ALA A 127 -18.46 35.94 -4.52
C ALA A 127 -19.52 35.01 -3.92
N MET A 128 -19.29 33.69 -3.88
CA MET A 128 -20.19 32.72 -3.24
C MET A 128 -19.93 32.67 -1.73
N PRO A 129 -20.90 33.02 -0.87
CA PRO A 129 -20.69 33.05 0.58
C PRO A 129 -20.41 31.67 1.19
N GLU A 130 -20.77 30.58 0.50
CA GLU A 130 -20.54 29.20 0.95
C GLU A 130 -19.08 28.76 0.78
N LEU A 131 -18.30 29.48 -0.03
CA LEU A 131 -16.90 29.16 -0.33
C LEU A 131 -15.94 30.04 0.48
N ALA A 132 -14.76 29.49 0.73
CA ALA A 132 -13.60 30.12 1.33
C ALA A 132 -12.33 29.70 0.57
N ASP A 133 -11.22 30.42 0.78
CA ASP A 133 -9.88 30.06 0.30
C ASP A 133 -9.80 29.74 -1.20
N VAL A 134 -10.53 30.52 -2.01
CA VAL A 134 -10.65 30.27 -3.45
C VAL A 134 -9.36 30.65 -4.18
N ALA A 135 -8.73 29.65 -4.81
CA ALA A 135 -7.48 29.79 -5.56
C ALA A 135 -7.64 29.22 -6.99
N PHE A 136 -7.07 29.93 -7.96
CA PHE A 136 -6.91 29.40 -9.32
C PHE A 136 -5.56 28.69 -9.42
N VAL A 137 -5.56 27.50 -10.02
CA VAL A 137 -4.37 26.71 -10.33
C VAL A 137 -4.28 26.58 -11.84
N SER A 138 -3.23 27.14 -12.43
CA SER A 138 -2.99 27.02 -13.88
C SER A 138 -2.58 25.60 -14.24
N LYS A 139 -2.64 25.28 -15.53
CA LYS A 139 -2.20 23.98 -16.05
C LYS A 139 -0.72 23.74 -15.80
N GLU A 140 0.11 24.76 -15.93
CA GLU A 140 1.56 24.71 -15.68
C GLU A 140 1.85 24.48 -14.20
N GLU A 141 1.05 25.09 -13.31
CA GLU A 141 1.16 24.88 -11.88
C GLU A 141 0.77 23.45 -11.50
N ASP A 142 -0.36 22.95 -12.00
CA ASP A 142 -0.81 21.57 -11.81
C ASP A 142 0.25 20.58 -12.29
N SER A 143 0.78 20.79 -13.50
CA SER A 143 1.87 19.99 -14.07
C SER A 143 3.13 19.99 -13.19
N ARG A 144 3.53 21.16 -12.67
CA ARG A 144 4.67 21.30 -11.76
C ARG A 144 4.45 20.54 -10.46
N ARG A 145 3.25 20.62 -9.88
CA ARG A 145 2.86 19.87 -8.67
C ARG A 145 2.88 18.37 -8.93
N SER A 146 2.37 17.90 -10.07
CA SER A 146 2.36 16.48 -10.43
C SER A 146 3.76 15.91 -10.66
N LEU A 147 4.63 16.68 -11.30
CA LEU A 147 6.03 16.27 -11.44
C LEU A 147 6.70 16.14 -10.07
N ALA A 148 6.51 17.12 -9.18
CA ALA A 148 7.06 17.06 -7.83
C ALA A 148 6.48 15.88 -7.02
N TYR A 149 5.17 15.62 -7.15
CA TYR A 149 4.47 14.51 -6.52
C TYR A 149 5.12 13.17 -6.90
N TYR A 150 5.24 12.86 -8.19
CA TYR A 150 5.82 11.58 -8.60
C TYR A 150 7.33 11.51 -8.45
N ALA A 151 8.05 12.63 -8.58
CA ALA A 151 9.47 12.68 -8.27
C ALA A 151 9.76 12.31 -6.81
N ALA A 152 8.87 12.64 -5.87
CA ALA A 152 9.02 12.30 -4.45
C ALA A 152 9.07 10.78 -4.17
N ILE A 153 8.56 9.96 -5.10
CA ILE A 153 8.63 8.50 -5.03
C ILE A 153 9.56 7.88 -6.09
N GLY A 154 10.31 8.73 -6.80
CA GLY A 154 11.26 8.28 -7.83
C GLY A 154 10.62 7.81 -9.13
N GLU A 155 9.43 8.34 -9.49
CA GLU A 155 8.71 7.99 -10.73
C GLU A 155 8.27 9.21 -11.56
N PRO A 156 9.14 10.21 -11.80
CA PRO A 156 8.75 11.47 -12.47
C PRO A 156 8.10 11.26 -13.85
N GLU A 157 8.43 10.18 -14.56
CA GLU A 157 7.85 9.82 -15.85
C GLU A 157 6.33 9.58 -15.81
N ARG A 158 5.77 9.25 -14.63
CA ARG A 158 4.31 9.08 -14.47
C ARG A 158 3.56 10.39 -14.59
N ALA A 159 4.23 11.53 -14.41
CA ALA A 159 3.63 12.84 -14.66
C ALA A 159 3.28 13.02 -16.15
N ASP A 160 4.09 12.48 -17.07
CA ASP A 160 3.87 12.64 -18.52
C ASP A 160 2.63 11.86 -19.01
N GLU A 161 2.19 10.86 -18.24
CA GLU A 161 0.97 10.08 -18.52
C GLU A 161 -0.31 10.81 -18.08
N LEU A 162 -0.19 11.90 -17.31
CA LEU A 162 -1.34 12.66 -16.82
C LEU A 162 -1.81 13.70 -17.83
N PHE A 163 -3.12 13.91 -17.83
CA PHE A 163 -3.74 15.05 -18.49
C PHE A 163 -3.93 16.17 -17.47
N PHE A 164 -3.12 17.22 -17.60
CA PHE A 164 -3.24 18.41 -16.77
C PHE A 164 -4.34 19.34 -17.30
N HIS A 165 -5.14 19.85 -16.39
CA HIS A 165 -6.15 20.88 -16.64
C HIS A 165 -5.94 22.01 -15.64
N ALA A 166 -6.32 23.22 -16.03
CA ALA A 166 -6.46 24.28 -15.05
C ALA A 166 -7.64 23.96 -14.11
N SER A 167 -7.54 24.38 -12.85
CA SER A 167 -8.59 24.17 -11.85
C SER A 167 -8.84 25.43 -11.02
N VAL A 168 -9.99 25.50 -10.38
CA VAL A 168 -10.24 26.44 -9.28
C VAL A 168 -10.59 25.63 -8.05
N GLU A 169 -9.82 25.86 -6.99
CA GLU A 169 -9.94 25.16 -5.73
C GLU A 169 -10.57 26.09 -4.69
N ALA A 170 -11.33 25.53 -3.77
CA ALA A 170 -11.95 26.26 -2.67
C ALA A 170 -12.19 25.34 -1.48
N VAL A 171 -12.43 25.95 -0.32
CA VAL A 171 -12.96 25.26 0.87
C VAL A 171 -14.44 25.58 0.97
N LEU A 172 -15.28 24.56 0.99
CA LEU A 172 -16.69 24.67 1.32
C LEU A 172 -16.83 24.79 2.83
N ARG A 173 -17.48 25.87 3.28
CA ARG A 173 -17.66 26.15 4.72
C ARG A 173 -18.52 25.10 5.43
N ARG A 174 -19.45 24.49 4.70
CA ARG A 174 -20.42 23.51 5.20
C ARG A 174 -20.65 22.41 4.18
N GLY A 175 -20.30 21.17 4.51
CA GLY A 175 -20.40 20.03 3.60
C GLY A 175 -21.78 19.82 2.95
N GLU A 176 -22.86 20.19 3.65
CA GLU A 176 -24.24 20.07 3.15
C GLU A 176 -24.56 20.99 1.96
N ASP A 177 -23.86 22.12 1.83
CA ASP A 177 -24.11 23.12 0.78
C ASP A 177 -23.61 22.69 -0.60
N PHE A 178 -22.75 21.66 -0.67
CA PHE A 178 -22.03 21.31 -1.88
C PHE A 178 -22.96 21.03 -3.05
N LYS A 179 -24.11 20.38 -2.87
CA LYS A 179 -24.99 20.07 -4.01
C LYS A 179 -25.43 21.36 -4.70
N GLY A 180 -25.92 22.33 -3.93
CA GLY A 180 -26.35 23.62 -4.48
C GLY A 180 -25.18 24.42 -5.07
N VAL A 181 -24.01 24.38 -4.44
CA VAL A 181 -22.80 25.03 -4.94
C VAL A 181 -22.33 24.38 -6.25
N ALA A 182 -22.22 23.05 -6.30
CA ALA A 182 -21.77 22.32 -7.46
C ALA A 182 -22.72 22.48 -8.65
N ASP A 183 -24.03 22.51 -8.43
CA ASP A 183 -25.02 22.75 -9.49
C ASP A 183 -24.83 24.16 -10.09
N ARG A 184 -24.66 25.20 -9.26
CA ARG A 184 -24.35 26.57 -9.74
C ARG A 184 -23.00 26.66 -10.47
N LEU A 185 -21.98 25.97 -9.98
CA LEU A 185 -20.65 25.98 -10.61
C LEU A 185 -20.64 25.30 -11.97
N LYS A 186 -21.39 24.21 -12.14
CA LYS A 186 -21.53 23.50 -13.43
C LYS A 186 -22.21 24.35 -14.51
N GLU A 187 -22.99 25.36 -14.14
CA GLU A 187 -23.60 26.31 -15.09
C GLU A 187 -22.59 27.33 -15.64
N ILE A 188 -21.44 27.51 -14.99
CA ILE A 188 -20.42 28.47 -15.41
C ILE A 188 -19.74 27.98 -16.70
N PRO A 189 -19.71 28.78 -17.78
CA PRO A 189 -18.96 28.44 -18.98
C PRO A 189 -17.48 28.19 -18.67
N GLY A 190 -16.96 27.04 -19.14
CA GLY A 190 -15.57 26.64 -18.92
C GLY A 190 -15.38 25.63 -17.79
N VAL A 191 -16.40 25.39 -16.95
CA VAL A 191 -16.37 24.33 -15.94
C VAL A 191 -16.73 22.99 -16.57
N VAL A 192 -15.88 21.98 -16.38
CA VAL A 192 -16.14 20.61 -16.86
C VAL A 192 -16.70 19.72 -15.76
N ALA A 193 -16.15 19.82 -14.56
CA ALA A 193 -16.51 18.98 -13.44
C ALA A 193 -16.27 19.71 -12.11
N VAL A 194 -17.02 19.30 -11.10
CA VAL A 194 -16.90 19.82 -9.74
C VAL A 194 -16.87 18.61 -8.82
N PHE A 195 -15.77 18.45 -8.09
CA PHE A 195 -15.56 17.33 -7.17
C PHE A 195 -15.47 17.82 -5.74
N ARG A 196 -15.87 16.94 -4.80
CA ARG A 196 -15.40 17.01 -3.43
C ARG A 196 -14.08 16.27 -3.38
N GLU A 197 -13.09 16.88 -2.77
CA GLU A 197 -11.90 16.16 -2.36
C GLU A 197 -12.10 15.68 -0.92
N LEU A 198 -11.90 14.38 -0.71
CA LEU A 198 -11.93 13.82 0.63
C LEU A 198 -10.77 14.43 1.41
N PRO A 199 -10.97 14.85 2.67
CA PRO A 199 -9.86 15.29 3.50
C PRO A 199 -8.76 14.23 3.53
N ASP A 200 -7.51 14.65 3.35
CA ASP A 200 -6.37 13.76 3.51
C ASP A 200 -6.21 13.43 5.00
N ALA A 201 -6.96 12.43 5.47
CA ALA A 201 -6.91 11.97 6.86
C ALA A 201 -5.52 11.43 7.25
N TRP A 202 -4.64 11.24 6.28
CA TRP A 202 -3.27 10.74 6.42
C TRP A 202 -2.21 11.83 6.39
N GLU A 203 -2.59 13.07 6.10
CA GLU A 203 -1.67 14.21 6.13
C GLU A 203 -0.97 14.29 7.49
N GLY A 204 0.37 14.30 7.46
CA GLY A 204 1.23 14.30 8.65
C GLY A 204 1.28 12.97 9.43
N LYS A 205 0.43 11.98 9.11
CA LYS A 205 0.38 10.68 9.78
C LYS A 205 1.07 9.56 8.99
N ALA A 206 1.14 9.71 7.67
CA ALA A 206 1.88 8.83 6.78
C ALA A 206 2.61 9.65 5.72
N ASP A 207 3.63 9.06 5.11
CA ASP A 207 4.44 9.66 4.06
C ASP A 207 4.24 8.96 2.72
N LEU A 208 3.85 7.68 2.73
CA LEU A 208 3.56 6.87 1.55
C LEU A 208 2.25 6.10 1.72
N ALA A 209 1.59 5.85 0.59
CA ALA A 209 0.50 4.92 0.43
C ALA A 209 0.93 3.83 -0.58
N VAL A 210 1.00 2.59 -0.12
CA VAL A 210 1.25 1.39 -0.93
C VAL A 210 -0.10 0.74 -1.19
N ALA A 211 -0.67 1.05 -2.35
CA ALA A 211 -1.99 0.59 -2.74
C ALA A 211 -1.88 -0.83 -3.30
N LEU A 212 -2.66 -1.75 -2.75
CA LEU A 212 -2.65 -3.15 -3.14
C LEU A 212 -3.43 -3.38 -4.43
N CYS A 213 -3.15 -4.47 -5.14
CA CYS A 213 -3.94 -4.89 -6.29
C CYS A 213 -5.41 -5.05 -5.88
N ALA A 214 -6.32 -4.55 -6.72
CA ALA A 214 -7.77 -4.68 -6.56
C ALA A 214 -8.41 -5.38 -7.75
N GLU A 215 -9.66 -5.82 -7.55
CA GLU A 215 -10.41 -6.55 -8.57
C GLU A 215 -10.76 -5.67 -9.79
N GLY A 216 -10.59 -6.20 -11.01
CA GLY A 216 -11.07 -5.54 -12.24
C GLY A 216 -10.25 -4.33 -12.69
N GLU A 217 -9.10 -4.08 -12.05
CA GLU A 217 -8.20 -3.01 -12.46
C GLU A 217 -7.33 -3.40 -13.66
N ARG A 218 -6.95 -2.40 -14.46
CA ARG A 218 -5.86 -2.59 -15.42
C ARG A 218 -4.62 -3.00 -14.63
N PRO A 219 -3.99 -4.12 -14.99
CA PRO A 219 -2.98 -4.69 -14.11
C PRO A 219 -1.72 -3.81 -14.15
N ALA A 220 -1.39 -3.19 -13.01
CA ALA A 220 -0.08 -2.61 -12.77
C ALA A 220 0.99 -3.71 -12.73
N ARG A 221 2.29 -3.36 -12.82
CA ARG A 221 3.39 -4.35 -12.92
C ARG A 221 3.33 -5.40 -11.80
N GLY A 222 3.17 -4.99 -10.55
CA GLY A 222 3.03 -5.89 -9.38
C GLY A 222 1.73 -6.70 -9.33
N CYS A 223 0.77 -6.46 -10.24
CA CYS A 223 -0.47 -7.23 -10.35
C CYS A 223 -0.45 -8.26 -11.49
N GLN A 224 0.64 -8.38 -12.25
CA GLN A 224 0.73 -9.26 -13.43
C GLN A 224 1.48 -10.58 -13.20
N GLU A 225 2.50 -10.62 -12.34
CA GLU A 225 3.36 -11.81 -12.23
C GLU A 225 2.59 -13.03 -11.68
N GLY A 226 2.62 -14.14 -12.45
CA GLY A 226 1.96 -15.40 -12.09
C GLY A 226 0.43 -15.40 -12.19
N ARG A 227 -0.19 -14.25 -12.49
CA ARG A 227 -1.64 -14.10 -12.63
C ARG A 227 -1.99 -14.04 -14.11
N THR A 228 -3.00 -14.80 -14.54
CA THR A 228 -3.44 -14.72 -15.94
C THR A 228 -3.82 -13.27 -16.26
N VAL A 229 -3.34 -12.75 -17.39
CA VAL A 229 -3.42 -11.35 -17.85
C VAL A 229 -4.85 -10.75 -17.83
N ARG A 230 -5.87 -11.60 -17.67
CA ARG A 230 -7.30 -11.24 -17.60
C ARG A 230 -7.84 -10.96 -16.21
N SER A 231 -7.16 -11.35 -15.14
CA SER A 231 -7.68 -11.22 -13.78
C SER A 231 -6.79 -10.28 -12.99
N GLY A 232 -7.09 -8.98 -13.05
CA GLY A 232 -6.71 -8.04 -11.99
C GLY A 232 -7.38 -8.52 -10.71
N ALA A 233 -6.77 -9.49 -10.03
CA ALA A 233 -7.27 -10.08 -8.81
C ALA A 233 -6.79 -9.24 -7.62
N PRO A 234 -7.51 -9.25 -6.49
CA PRO A 234 -7.03 -8.59 -5.28
C PRO A 234 -5.72 -9.22 -4.79
N ALA A 235 -4.93 -8.47 -4.01
CA ALA A 235 -3.76 -9.03 -3.34
C ALA A 235 -4.19 -10.18 -2.39
N THR A 236 -3.48 -11.31 -2.46
CA THR A 236 -3.68 -12.46 -1.55
C THR A 236 -3.16 -12.13 -0.15
N GLU A 237 -3.57 -12.89 0.86
CA GLU A 237 -3.04 -12.70 2.21
C GLU A 237 -1.52 -12.94 2.29
N ALA A 238 -1.00 -13.93 1.55
CA ALA A 238 0.44 -14.19 1.48
C ALA A 238 1.23 -13.02 0.85
N GLU A 239 0.70 -12.38 -0.19
CA GLU A 239 1.31 -11.19 -0.76
C GLU A 239 1.24 -9.99 0.19
N LYS A 240 0.11 -9.80 0.89
CA LYS A 240 -0.02 -8.75 1.91
C LYS A 240 1.00 -8.92 3.02
N GLU A 241 1.18 -10.14 3.51
CA GLU A 241 2.18 -10.49 4.52
C GLU A 241 3.60 -10.22 3.99
N ALA A 242 3.92 -10.66 2.77
CA ALA A 242 5.23 -10.41 2.16
C ALA A 242 5.53 -8.91 1.96
N ILE A 243 4.53 -8.12 1.56
CA ILE A 243 4.65 -6.66 1.43
C ILE A 243 4.87 -6.03 2.81
N LEU A 244 4.09 -6.42 3.81
CA LEU A 244 4.23 -5.91 5.18
C LEU A 244 5.60 -6.25 5.77
N ASP A 245 6.07 -7.49 5.57
CA ASP A 245 7.39 -7.91 6.01
C ASP A 245 8.49 -7.11 5.33
N ARG A 246 8.37 -6.91 4.00
CA ARG A 246 9.31 -6.08 3.28
C ARG A 246 9.34 -4.65 3.83
N LEU A 247 8.18 -4.07 4.14
CA LEU A 247 8.09 -2.72 4.70
C LEU A 247 8.81 -2.62 6.05
N TRP A 248 8.60 -3.57 6.95
CA TRP A 248 9.27 -3.57 8.25
C TRP A 248 10.78 -3.83 8.20
N ASP A 249 11.24 -4.51 7.15
CA ASP A 249 12.66 -4.78 6.95
C ASP A 249 13.41 -3.59 6.29
N LEU A 250 12.69 -2.54 5.87
CA LEU A 250 13.30 -1.34 5.29
C LEU A 250 13.73 -0.35 6.38
N PRO A 251 14.97 0.19 6.30
CA PRO A 251 15.44 1.18 7.25
C PRO A 251 14.61 2.46 7.15
N GLY A 252 14.27 3.03 8.30
CA GLY A 252 13.53 4.29 8.38
C GLY A 252 12.01 4.16 8.30
N VAL A 253 11.45 2.95 8.19
CA VAL A 253 10.01 2.73 8.40
C VAL A 253 9.72 2.72 9.90
N GLU A 254 8.88 3.65 10.36
CA GLU A 254 8.51 3.77 11.79
C GLU A 254 7.20 3.08 12.10
N THR A 255 6.21 3.23 11.22
CA THR A 255 4.87 2.72 11.46
C THR A 255 4.20 2.37 10.15
N VAL A 256 3.51 1.23 10.14
CA VAL A 256 2.67 0.80 9.03
C VAL A 256 1.23 0.75 9.51
N TYR A 257 0.32 1.36 8.77
CA TYR A 257 -1.11 1.28 8.96
C TYR A 257 -1.74 0.50 7.82
N LEU A 258 -2.84 -0.19 8.08
CA LEU A 258 -3.63 -0.84 7.04
C LEU A 258 -5.02 -0.21 6.97
N GLN A 259 -5.28 0.49 5.86
CA GLN A 259 -6.64 0.88 5.50
C GLN A 259 -7.28 -0.25 4.71
N LYS A 260 -8.30 -0.88 5.31
CA LYS A 260 -9.13 -1.84 4.58
C LYS A 260 -10.05 -1.09 3.63
N ARG A 261 -10.50 -1.77 2.58
CA ARG A 261 -11.47 -1.22 1.64
C ARG A 261 -12.74 -0.74 2.35
N GLU A 262 -13.20 -1.50 3.34
CA GLU A 262 -14.40 -1.19 4.12
C GLU A 262 -14.27 0.11 4.92
N ASP A 263 -13.05 0.45 5.36
CA ASP A 263 -12.76 1.70 6.06
C ASP A 263 -12.87 2.91 5.12
N PHE A 264 -12.28 2.80 3.93
CA PHE A 264 -12.42 3.83 2.91
C PHE A 264 -13.88 4.01 2.48
N MET A 265 -14.61 2.91 2.29
CA MET A 265 -16.03 2.97 1.92
C MET A 265 -16.91 3.62 3.00
N ARG A 266 -16.58 3.42 4.28
CA ARG A 266 -17.24 4.11 5.39
C ARG A 266 -16.97 5.61 5.33
N LEU A 267 -15.71 6.01 5.11
CA LEU A 267 -15.34 7.42 4.95
C LEU A 267 -16.05 8.05 3.74
N LYS A 268 -16.06 7.38 2.59
CA LYS A 268 -16.76 7.87 1.38
C LYS A 268 -18.23 8.13 1.66
N ARG A 269 -18.95 7.20 2.30
CA ARG A 269 -20.37 7.37 2.64
C ARG A 269 -20.62 8.56 3.57
N GLN A 270 -19.70 8.84 4.48
CA GLN A 270 -19.79 9.99 5.39
C GLN A 270 -19.64 11.32 4.64
N TYR A 271 -18.70 11.41 3.70
CA TYR A 271 -18.36 12.65 3.00
C TYR A 271 -19.16 12.87 1.69
N GLU A 272 -19.71 11.80 1.10
CA GLU A 272 -20.49 11.83 -0.14
C GLU A 272 -21.83 11.09 0.03
N PRO A 273 -22.69 11.47 0.99
CA PRO A 273 -23.94 10.74 1.25
C PRO A 273 -24.90 10.73 0.04
N GLN A 274 -24.78 11.71 -0.85
CA GLN A 274 -25.58 11.85 -2.07
C GLN A 274 -25.02 11.14 -3.31
N ASP A 275 -23.81 10.59 -3.26
CA ASP A 275 -23.27 9.73 -4.33
C ASP A 275 -23.36 8.27 -3.85
N PRO A 276 -24.46 7.54 -4.16
CA PRO A 276 -24.63 6.16 -3.76
C PRO A 276 -23.64 5.30 -4.54
N ALA A 277 -22.39 5.23 -4.06
CA ALA A 277 -21.28 4.39 -4.50
C ALA A 277 -20.86 4.47 -5.98
N GLU A 278 -21.74 4.66 -6.96
CA GLU A 278 -21.58 4.10 -8.31
C GLU A 278 -21.29 5.09 -9.44
N HIS A 279 -21.40 6.43 -9.27
CA HIS A 279 -21.57 7.26 -10.47
C HIS A 279 -20.56 8.41 -10.74
N THR A 280 -19.82 8.97 -9.77
CA THR A 280 -19.07 10.21 -10.08
C THR A 280 -17.65 10.41 -9.54
N THR A 281 -17.19 9.67 -8.54
CA THR A 281 -15.77 9.65 -8.09
C THR A 281 -15.04 8.40 -8.62
N PRO A 282 -13.69 8.36 -8.70
CA PRO A 282 -12.96 7.24 -9.32
C PRO A 282 -13.50 5.94 -8.73
N ARG A 283 -14.00 5.11 -9.65
CA ARG A 283 -14.95 4.04 -9.40
C ARG A 283 -14.67 3.26 -8.11
N VAL A 284 -15.75 2.92 -7.40
CA VAL A 284 -15.76 2.06 -6.20
C VAL A 284 -15.00 0.75 -6.35
N ASP A 285 -14.91 0.21 -7.57
CA ASP A 285 -14.12 -0.98 -7.92
C ASP A 285 -12.59 -0.76 -7.79
N ARG A 286 -12.11 0.48 -7.67
CA ARG A 286 -10.69 0.87 -7.50
C ARG A 286 -10.31 1.24 -6.07
N THR A 287 -11.18 1.00 -5.10
CA THR A 287 -10.86 1.26 -3.69
C THR A 287 -9.97 0.14 -3.15
N ARG A 288 -8.67 0.39 -3.19
CA ARG A 288 -7.64 -0.59 -2.82
C ARG A 288 -7.48 -0.62 -1.32
N ALA A 289 -7.35 -1.83 -0.76
CA ALA A 289 -6.69 -1.94 0.53
C ALA A 289 -5.29 -1.33 0.39
N THR A 290 -4.88 -0.52 1.36
CA THR A 290 -3.69 0.32 1.24
C THR A 290 -2.90 0.29 2.53
N PHE A 291 -1.61 0.00 2.43
CA PHE A 291 -0.69 0.21 3.53
C PHE A 291 -0.24 1.67 3.52
N TYR A 292 -0.49 2.39 4.61
CA TYR A 292 0.05 3.74 4.80
C TYR A 292 1.30 3.63 5.66
N VAL A 293 2.39 4.24 5.22
CA VAL A 293 3.71 4.07 5.82
C VAL A 293 4.20 5.41 6.33
N LYS A 294 4.50 5.48 7.63
CA LYS A 294 5.19 6.60 8.26
C LYS A 294 6.70 6.32 8.25
N LEU A 295 7.46 7.30 7.77
CA LEU A 295 8.92 7.25 7.74
C LEU A 295 9.50 8.15 8.83
N ALA A 296 10.65 7.73 9.37
CA ALA A 296 11.46 8.54 10.29
C ALA A 296 11.98 9.81 9.61
N ASP A 297 12.33 9.68 8.33
CA ASP A 297 12.69 10.78 7.46
C ASP A 297 11.89 10.71 6.15
N PRO A 298 11.00 11.68 5.88
CA PRO A 298 10.26 11.75 4.62
C PRO A 298 11.15 11.84 3.36
N ALA A 299 12.43 12.20 3.48
CA ALA A 299 13.35 12.14 2.34
C ALA A 299 13.59 10.69 1.84
N GLY A 300 13.34 9.68 2.67
CA GLY A 300 13.47 8.25 2.33
C GLY A 300 12.36 7.69 1.42
N ARG A 301 11.34 8.49 1.04
CA ARG A 301 10.18 8.05 0.26
C ARG A 301 10.54 7.31 -1.02
N ALA A 302 11.44 7.86 -1.84
CA ALA A 302 11.83 7.24 -3.11
C ALA A 302 12.52 5.88 -2.92
N THR A 303 13.36 5.74 -1.89
CA THR A 303 14.02 4.47 -1.56
C THR A 303 13.02 3.41 -1.15
N VAL A 304 12.08 3.75 -0.25
CA VAL A 304 11.05 2.81 0.20
C VAL A 304 10.09 2.45 -0.93
N ALA A 305 9.64 3.44 -1.71
CA ALA A 305 8.77 3.23 -2.87
C ALA A 305 9.43 2.29 -3.89
N GLY A 306 10.69 2.56 -4.27
CA GLY A 306 11.45 1.71 -5.20
C GLY A 306 11.65 0.27 -4.70
N ALA A 307 11.68 0.05 -3.38
CA ALA A 307 11.87 -1.27 -2.80
C ALA A 307 10.59 -2.13 -2.75
N VAL A 308 9.41 -1.53 -2.92
CA VAL A 308 8.11 -2.24 -2.78
C VAL A 308 7.24 -2.19 -4.02
N LYS A 309 7.42 -1.19 -4.90
CA LYS A 309 6.49 -0.92 -6.03
C LYS A 309 6.30 -2.08 -7.01
N ASP A 310 7.32 -2.92 -7.16
CA ASP A 310 7.32 -4.06 -8.09
C ASP A 310 7.02 -5.39 -7.38
N LEU A 311 6.70 -5.38 -6.07
CA LEU A 311 6.34 -6.60 -5.37
C LEU A 311 5.00 -7.17 -5.86
N PRO A 312 4.85 -8.51 -5.88
CA PRO A 312 3.57 -9.15 -6.12
C PRO A 312 2.49 -8.65 -5.14
N GLY A 313 1.35 -8.24 -5.68
CA GLY A 313 0.23 -7.70 -4.91
C GLY A 313 0.25 -6.18 -4.72
N VAL A 314 1.29 -5.47 -5.19
CA VAL A 314 1.33 -4.00 -5.20
C VAL A 314 0.77 -3.44 -6.51
N GLY A 315 -0.30 -2.64 -6.40
CA GLY A 315 -0.94 -1.95 -7.51
C GLY A 315 -0.38 -0.54 -7.77
N GLY A 316 0.33 0.04 -6.82
CA GLY A 316 1.02 1.31 -6.97
C GLY A 316 1.49 1.89 -5.64
N VAL A 317 2.49 2.76 -5.71
CA VAL A 317 2.95 3.56 -4.58
C VAL A 317 2.70 5.03 -4.87
N TYR A 318 2.32 5.77 -3.83
CA TYR A 318 1.92 7.17 -3.90
C TYR A 318 2.46 7.92 -2.67
N PRO A 319 2.95 9.16 -2.79
CA PRO A 319 3.22 9.99 -1.62
C PRO A 319 1.91 10.47 -0.97
N VAL A 320 1.96 10.69 0.34
CA VAL A 320 0.88 11.25 1.16
C VAL A 320 1.19 12.71 1.51
N GLY A 321 0.17 13.55 1.73
CA GLY A 321 0.37 14.94 2.16
C GLY A 321 0.80 15.91 1.06
N TYR A 322 0.64 15.52 -0.20
CA TYR A 322 0.61 16.46 -1.32
C TYR A 322 -0.85 16.64 -1.69
N SER A 323 -1.55 17.54 -1.00
CA SER A 323 -2.82 18.04 -1.50
C SER A 323 -2.53 18.72 -2.84
N TRP A 324 -3.17 18.24 -3.90
CA TRP A 324 -3.06 18.77 -5.27
C TRP A 324 -3.34 20.25 -5.34
#